data_AF-A0A485AUJ1-F1
#
_entry.id   AF-A0A485AUJ1-F1
#
_cell.length_a   1.000
_cell.length_b   1.000
_cell.length_c   1.000
_cell.angle_alpha   90.00
_cell.angle_beta   90.00
_cell.angle_gamma   90.00
#
_symmetry.space_group_name_H-M   'P 1'
#
loop_
_entity.id
_entity.type
_entity.pdbx_description
1 polymer ?
#
loop_
_entity_poly.entity_id
_entity_poly.type
_entity_poly.pdbx_seq_one_letter_code
_entity_poly.pdbx_strand_id
1 'polypeptide(L)' 'MSNPAWLWLVDANGSPLVGSSLVTNRIGAIEIRSLTHNVNLPTDGNTGRLAGKRLCHSAGPKAGL' A
#
# COMPACT_ATOMS: atom_id res chain seq x y z
N MET A 1 2.85 18.03 0.56
CA MET A 1 3.88 17.33 1.36
C MET A 1 5.25 17.78 0.86
N SER A 2 6.14 18.23 1.74
CA SER A 2 7.46 18.79 1.33
C SER A 2 8.60 17.77 1.36
N ASN A 3 8.44 16.63 2.03
CA ASN A 3 9.43 15.56 2.05
C ASN A 3 8.85 14.29 1.41
N PRO A 4 9.60 13.61 0.52
CA PRO A 4 9.19 12.34 -0.07
C PRO A 4 9.16 11.23 0.99
N ALA A 5 8.43 10.15 0.71
CA ALA A 5 8.51 8.94 1.53
C ALA A 5 9.70 8.07 1.10
N TRP A 6 10.16 7.19 1.99
CA TRP A 6 11.28 6.28 1.73
C TRP A 6 10.83 4.85 1.95
N LEU A 7 11.25 3.95 1.06
CA LEU A 7 10.86 2.55 1.07
C LEU A 7 12.09 1.65 1.09
N TRP A 8 12.05 0.64 1.95
CA TRP A 8 12.97 -0.48 1.96
C TRP A 8 12.18 -1.74 1.59
N LEU A 9 12.64 -2.43 0.56
CA LEU A 9 12.09 -3.71 0.15
C LEU A 9 13.11 -4.79 0.46
N VAL A 10 12.61 -5.95 0.86
CA VAL A 10 13.41 -7.13 1.15
C VAL A 10 12.85 -8.26 0.30
N ASP A 11 13.72 -9.03 -0.34
CA ASP A 11 13.30 -10.20 -1.09
C ASP A 11 12.82 -11.32 -0.14
N ALA A 12 12.31 -12.41 -0.72
CA ALA A 12 11.83 -13.56 0.06
C ALA A 12 12.94 -14.26 0.86
N ASN A 13 14.21 -14.04 0.49
CA ASN A 13 15.39 -14.63 1.11
C ASN A 13 16.01 -13.70 2.16
N GLY A 14 15.42 -12.54 2.43
CA GLY A 14 15.94 -11.56 3.39
C GLY A 14 16.98 -10.59 2.82
N SER A 15 17.27 -10.62 1.52
CA SER A 15 18.21 -9.71 0.88
C SER A 15 17.56 -8.35 0.62
N PRO A 16 18.18 -7.23 1.04
CA PRO A 16 17.62 -5.90 0.82
C PRO A 16 17.73 -5.50 -0.65
N LEU A 17 16.64 -4.96 -1.21
CA LEU A 17 16.67 -4.28 -2.50
C LEU A 17 17.12 -2.82 -2.27
N VAL A 18 18.35 -2.53 -2.67
CA VAL A 18 19.00 -1.24 -2.45
C VAL A 18 18.57 -0.24 -3.53
N GLY A 19 17.95 0.86 -3.10
CA GLY A 19 17.61 2.02 -3.93
C GLY A 19 18.77 3.01 -4.08
N SER A 20 18.53 4.09 -4.81
CA SER A 20 19.55 5.08 -5.19
C SER A 20 19.71 6.25 -4.21
N SER A 21 18.98 6.28 -3.10
CA SER A 21 19.08 7.38 -2.12
C SER A 21 20.47 7.48 -1.53
N LEU A 22 21.03 8.70 -1.52
CA LEU A 22 22.30 9.06 -0.88
C LEU A 22 22.13 9.97 0.34
N VAL A 23 20.90 10.16 0.80
CA VAL A 23 20.58 11.04 1.93
C VAL A 23 21.06 10.39 3.23
N THR A 24 21.79 11.15 4.06
CA THR A 24 22.23 10.71 5.39
C THR A 24 21.07 10.14 6.21
N ASN A 25 21.30 9.01 6.88
CA ASN A 25 20.30 8.19 7.58
C ASN A 25 19.25 7.48 6.70
N ARG A 26 19.35 7.57 5.36
CA ARG A 26 18.43 6.92 4.40
C ARG A 26 19.16 6.41 3.15
N ILE A 27 20.44 6.09 3.30
CA ILE A 27 21.27 5.59 2.19
C ILE A 27 20.73 4.22 1.75
N GLY A 28 20.59 4.02 0.45
CA GLY A 28 20.07 2.78 -0.11
C GLY A 28 18.55 2.62 -0.05
N ALA A 29 17.81 3.65 0.38
CA ALA A 29 16.35 3.65 0.31
C ALA A 29 15.84 4.00 -1.10
N ILE A 30 14.61 3.59 -1.41
CA ILE A 30 13.89 4.01 -2.62
C ILE A 30 13.04 5.23 -2.27
N GLU A 31 13.21 6.33 -3.00
CA GLU A 31 12.43 7.55 -2.79
C GLU A 31 11.09 7.49 -3.55
N ILE A 32 10.00 7.73 -2.82
CA ILE A 32 8.64 7.72 -3.38
C ILE A 32 8.17 9.15 -3.61
N ARG A 33 7.86 9.46 -4.88
CA ARG A 33 7.33 10.77 -5.29
C ARG A 33 5.82 10.91 -5.09
N SER A 34 5.07 9.82 -5.26
CA SER A 34 3.62 9.77 -5.06
C SER A 34 3.20 8.35 -4.66
N LEU A 35 2.25 8.26 -3.73
CA LEU A 35 1.64 7.01 -3.28
C LEU A 35 0.13 7.20 -3.17
N THR A 36 -0.63 6.31 -3.80
CA THR A 36 -2.08 6.21 -3.61
C THR A 36 -2.39 4.85 -2.99
N HIS A 37 -3.09 4.84 -1.86
CA HIS A 37 -3.57 3.62 -1.21
C HIS A 37 -5.05 3.78 -0.87
N ASN A 38 -5.86 2.75 -1.13
CA ASN A 38 -7.29 2.77 -0.86
C ASN A 38 -7.74 1.46 -0.21
N VAL A 39 -8.52 1.59 0.87
CA VAL A 39 -9.08 0.48 1.64
C VAL A 39 -10.54 0.78 1.88
N ASN A 40 -11.42 -0.03 1.31
CA ASN A 40 -12.86 0.18 1.39
C ASN A 40 -13.51 -0.84 2.33
N LEU A 41 -14.48 -0.40 3.12
CA LEU A 41 -15.39 -1.28 3.86
C LEU A 41 -16.71 -1.37 3.08
N PRO A 42 -17.14 -2.57 2.66
CA PRO A 42 -18.41 -2.71 1.96
C PRO A 42 -19.56 -2.43 2.93
N THR A 43 -20.51 -1.61 2.47
CA THR A 43 -21.76 -1.28 3.16
C THR A 43 -22.96 -1.79 2.38
N ASP A 44 -24.01 -2.17 3.09
CA ASP A 44 -25.30 -2.51 2.51
C ASP A 44 -25.92 -1.29 1.80
N GLY A 45 -26.48 -1.50 0.61
CA GLY A 45 -26.99 -0.43 -0.26
C GLY A 45 -28.25 0.24 0.26
N ASN A 46 -29.01 -0.42 1.12
CA ASN A 46 -30.28 0.10 1.65
C ASN A 46 -30.12 0.78 3.02
N THR A 47 -29.21 0.30 3.86
CA THR A 47 -29.06 0.78 5.24
C THR A 47 -27.75 1.49 5.54
N GLY A 48 -26.74 1.38 4.67
CA GLY A 48 -25.39 1.87 4.93
C GLY A 48 -24.65 1.08 6.03
N ARG A 49 -25.24 -0.01 6.55
CA ARG A 49 -24.63 -0.85 7.57
C ARG A 49 -23.47 -1.64 6.97
N LEU A 50 -22.41 -1.88 7.76
CA LEU A 50 -21.27 -2.69 7.33
C LEU A 50 -21.73 -4.10 6.94
N ALA A 51 -21.46 -4.48 5.70
CA ALA A 51 -21.95 -5.72 5.09
C ALA A 51 -20.84 -6.78 4.86
N GLY A 52 -19.58 -6.48 5.19
CA GLY A 52 -18.49 -7.42 4.97
C GLY A 52 -17.12 -6.95 5.44
N LYS A 53 -16.08 -7.72 5.10
CA LYS A 53 -14.68 -7.43 5.41
C LYS A 53 -14.10 -6.37 4.46
N ARG A 54 -13.01 -5.72 4.87
CA ARG A 54 -12.28 -4.74 4.06
C ARG A 54 -11.92 -5.32 2.69
N LEU A 55 -12.28 -4.60 1.63
CA LEU A 55 -11.87 -4.88 0.26
C LEU A 55 -10.69 -3.96 -0.07
N CYS A 56 -9.58 -4.56 -0.53
CA CYS A 56 -8.49 -3.80 -1.13
C CYS A 56 -8.85 -3.48 -2.59
N HIS A 57 -8.37 -2.34 -3.10
CA HIS A 57 -8.73 -1.84 -4.42
C HIS A 57 -8.47 -2.83 -5.58
N SER A 58 -7.50 -3.73 -5.45
CA SER A 58 -7.19 -4.76 -6.46
C SER A 58 -8.02 -6.05 -6.33
N ALA A 59 -8.66 -6.28 -5.18
CA ALA A 59 -9.58 -7.40 -4.99
C ALA A 59 -11.01 -6.92 -5.29
N GLY A 60 -11.38 -6.99 -6.57
CA GLY A 60 -12.77 -6.83 -6.98
C GLY A 60 -13.69 -7.82 -6.26
N PRO A 61 -15.00 -7.51 -6.16
CA PRO A 61 -15.95 -8.41 -5.51
C PRO A 61 -15.94 -9.76 -6.25
N LYS A 62 -15.46 -10.81 -5.58
CA LYS A 62 -15.73 -12.18 -6.04
C LYS A 62 -17.23 -12.40 -5.87
N ALA A 63 -17.97 -12.28 -6.98
CA ALA A 63 -19.34 -12.76 -7.07
C ALA A 63 -19.32 -14.25 -6.72
N GLY A 64 -19.86 -14.60 -5.56
CA GLY A 64 -20.11 -15.98 -5.18
C GLY A 64 -21.23 -16.53 -6.05
N LEU A 65 -20.93 -17.61 -6.76
CA LEU A 65 -21.87 -18.74 -6.92
C LEU A 65 -21.75 -19.62 -5.68
#